data_AF-A0A151F7Y3-F1
#
_entry.id   AF-A0A151F7Y3-F1
#
_cell.length_a   1.000
_cell.length_b   1.000
_cell.length_c   1.000
_cell.angle_alpha   90.00
_cell.angle_beta   90.00
_cell.angle_gamma   90.00
#
_symmetry.space_group_name_H-M   'P 1'
#
loop_
_entity.id
_entity.type
_entity.pdbx_description
1 polymer ?
#
loop_
_entity_poly.entity_id
_entity_poly.type
_entity_poly.pdbx_seq_one_letter_code
_entity_poly.pdbx_strand_id
1 'polypeptide(L)'
;MKRKLKKLRIVILLILFLLPLCTEKPQKLPISTNPGIQWDPAIYEDIVVWQDNRNGNADIYGYSLSTKEEFQITTDSSDQRYPVIYEDIVVWQDNRNGNADKTLVINGDQQSMETL
;
A
#
# COMPACT_ATOMS: atom_id res chain seq x y z
N MET A 1 -18.34 -1.60 -57.03
CA MET A 1 -18.30 -0.69 -55.85
C MET A 1 -18.90 -1.30 -54.57
N LYS A 2 -20.10 -1.91 -54.59
CA LYS A 2 -20.83 -2.43 -53.39
C LYS A 2 -20.09 -3.52 -52.56
N ARG A 3 -19.23 -4.34 -53.19
CA ARG A 3 -18.52 -5.45 -52.53
C ARG A 3 -17.37 -4.97 -51.62
N LYS A 4 -16.69 -3.87 -52.00
CA LYS A 4 -15.67 -3.21 -51.15
C LYS A 4 -16.31 -2.52 -49.95
N LEU A 5 -17.48 -1.91 -50.13
CA LEU A 5 -18.23 -1.24 -49.06
C LEU A 5 -18.79 -2.22 -48.02
N LYS A 6 -19.26 -3.41 -48.45
CA LYS A 6 -19.69 -4.50 -47.55
C LYS A 6 -18.51 -5.11 -46.76
N LYS A 7 -17.37 -5.36 -47.42
CA LYS A 7 -16.15 -5.85 -46.74
C LYS A 7 -15.63 -4.83 -45.73
N LEU A 8 -15.61 -3.54 -46.08
CA LEU A 8 -15.17 -2.46 -45.18
C LEU A 8 -16.11 -2.30 -43.97
N ARG A 9 -17.43 -2.40 -44.16
CA ARG A 9 -18.42 -2.39 -43.06
C ARG A 9 -18.26 -3.56 -42.09
N ILE A 10 -17.96 -4.76 -42.59
CA ILE A 10 -17.74 -5.94 -41.74
C ILE A 10 -16.47 -5.79 -40.90
N VAL A 11 -15.38 -5.27 -41.49
CA VAL A 11 -14.12 -5.03 -40.76
C VAL A 11 -14.29 -3.96 -39.67
N ILE A 12 -15.01 -2.87 -39.96
CA ILE A 12 -15.28 -1.82 -38.97
C ILE A 12 -16.17 -2.34 -37.82
N LEU A 13 -17.18 -3.17 -38.12
CA LEU A 13 -18.01 -3.80 -37.09
C LEU A 13 -17.22 -4.82 -36.25
N LEU A 14 -16.28 -5.57 -36.85
CA LEU A 14 -15.39 -6.47 -36.12
C LEU A 14 -14.41 -5.73 -35.22
N ILE A 15 -13.86 -4.59 -35.66
CA ILE A 15 -12.98 -3.73 -34.83
C ILE A 15 -13.76 -3.10 -33.67
N LEU A 16 -14.99 -2.64 -33.91
CA LEU A 16 -15.86 -2.09 -32.86
C LEU A 16 -16.37 -3.16 -31.87
N PHE A 17 -16.42 -4.42 -32.28
CA PHE A 17 -16.83 -5.55 -31.42
C PHE A 17 -15.66 -6.19 -30.67
N LEU A 18 -14.44 -6.12 -31.23
CA LEU A 18 -13.18 -6.58 -30.62
C LEU A 18 -12.48 -5.51 -29.78
N LEU A 19 -13.03 -4.30 -29.71
CA LEU A 19 -12.63 -3.27 -28.76
C LEU A 19 -13.67 -3.17 -27.63
N PRO A 20 -13.82 -4.17 -26.73
CA PRO A 20 -14.26 -3.82 -25.40
C PRO A 20 -13.16 -2.90 -24.87
N LEU A 21 -13.49 -1.61 -24.74
CA LEU A 21 -12.69 -0.66 -23.97
C LEU A 21 -12.25 -1.39 -22.71
N CYS A 22 -10.95 -1.57 -22.54
CA CYS A 22 -10.38 -2.07 -21.30
C CYS A 22 -10.76 -1.06 -20.22
N THR A 23 -11.92 -1.27 -19.61
CA THR A 23 -12.38 -0.55 -18.45
C THR A 23 -12.48 -1.61 -17.38
N GLU A 24 -11.31 -2.15 -16.98
CA GLU A 24 -11.28 -2.86 -15.72
C GLU A 24 -11.63 -1.84 -14.65
N LYS A 25 -12.73 -2.09 -13.93
CA LYS A 25 -13.01 -1.29 -12.75
C LYS A 25 -11.83 -1.52 -11.79
N PRO A 26 -11.31 -0.48 -11.13
CA PRO A 26 -10.30 -0.65 -10.10
C PRO A 26 -10.79 -1.72 -9.12
N GLN A 27 -10.07 -2.83 -9.01
CA GLN A 27 -10.40 -3.87 -8.04
C GLN A 27 -10.01 -3.36 -6.66
N LYS A 28 -10.95 -3.37 -5.71
CA LYS A 28 -10.64 -3.06 -4.32
C LYS A 28 -9.77 -4.19 -3.76
N LEU A 29 -8.52 -3.88 -3.42
CA LEU A 29 -7.62 -4.78 -2.72
C LEU A 29 -7.59 -4.41 -1.22
N PRO A 30 -8.11 -5.25 -0.32
CA PRO A 30 -7.90 -5.03 1.11
C PRO A 30 -6.42 -5.28 1.44
N ILE A 31 -5.73 -4.24 1.94
CA ILE A 31 -4.33 -4.34 2.41
C ILE A 31 -4.23 -4.91 3.84
N SER A 32 -5.32 -4.81 4.61
CA SER A 32 -5.48 -5.55 5.84
C SER A 32 -6.93 -5.98 6.01
N THR A 33 -7.13 -7.12 6.67
CA THR A 33 -8.45 -7.67 7.04
C THR A 33 -8.63 -7.77 8.55
N ASN A 34 -7.69 -7.24 9.33
CA ASN A 34 -7.75 -7.30 10.78
C ASN A 34 -8.90 -6.41 11.32
N PRO A 35 -9.67 -6.86 12.33
CA PRO A 35 -10.77 -6.09 12.90
C PRO A 35 -10.34 -4.90 13.79
N GLY A 36 -9.04 -4.77 14.08
CA GLY A 36 -8.46 -3.64 14.80
C GLY A 36 -8.74 -2.31 14.10
N ILE A 37 -8.49 -1.21 14.80
CA ILE A 37 -8.62 0.11 14.17
C ILE A 37 -7.31 0.46 13.49
N GLN A 38 -7.38 0.77 12.19
CA GLN A 38 -6.24 1.21 11.39
C GLN A 38 -6.36 2.70 11.04
N TRP A 39 -5.22 3.39 11.07
CA TRP A 39 -5.11 4.82 10.79
C TRP A 39 -3.84 5.16 10.01
N ASP A 40 -3.81 6.39 9.51
CA ASP A 40 -2.61 7.05 8.97
C ASP A 40 -1.82 6.22 7.95
N PRO A 41 -2.45 5.75 6.86
CA PRO A 41 -1.71 5.03 5.83
C PRO A 41 -0.79 5.98 5.04
N ALA A 42 0.41 5.50 4.73
CA ALA A 42 1.34 6.09 3.78
C ALA A 42 1.79 5.04 2.76
N ILE A 43 2.17 5.47 1.56
CA ILE A 43 2.59 4.57 0.48
C ILE A 43 3.77 5.14 -0.27
N TYR A 44 4.75 4.29 -0.57
CA TYR A 44 5.82 4.56 -1.52
C TYR A 44 6.01 3.34 -2.42
N GLU A 45 5.85 3.54 -3.73
CA GLU A 45 5.92 2.48 -4.75
C GLU A 45 5.10 1.23 -4.39
N ASP A 46 5.77 0.17 -3.94
CA ASP A 46 5.21 -1.14 -3.66
C ASP A 46 4.71 -1.32 -2.23
N ILE A 47 5.12 -0.44 -1.31
CA ILE A 47 4.91 -0.64 0.12
C ILE A 47 3.88 0.35 0.65
N VAL A 48 2.83 -0.19 1.26
CA VAL A 48 1.88 0.58 2.07
C VAL A 48 2.22 0.35 3.54
N VAL A 49 2.33 1.41 4.33
CA VAL A 49 2.49 1.36 5.79
C VAL A 49 1.32 2.04 6.47
N TRP A 50 0.92 1.58 7.65
CA TRP A 50 -0.17 2.18 8.43
C TRP A 50 0.01 1.91 9.93
N GLN A 51 -0.69 2.69 10.75
CA GLN A 51 -0.84 2.45 12.17
C GLN A 51 -1.97 1.45 12.40
N ASP A 52 -1.73 0.41 13.21
CA ASP A 52 -2.71 -0.63 13.52
C ASP A 52 -2.79 -0.87 15.03
N ASN A 53 -4.00 -0.77 15.60
CA ASN A 53 -4.24 -0.97 17.04
C ASN A 53 -4.81 -2.36 17.36
N ARG A 54 -4.53 -3.37 16.54
CA ARG A 54 -5.01 -4.75 16.74
C ARG A 54 -4.50 -5.44 18.01
N ASN A 55 -3.38 -4.97 18.56
CA ASN A 55 -2.72 -5.58 19.72
C ASN A 55 -2.97 -4.84 21.05
N GLY A 56 -3.81 -3.79 21.03
CA GLY A 56 -4.08 -2.96 22.21
C GLY A 56 -3.11 -1.79 22.41
N ASN A 57 -2.09 -1.69 21.57
CA ASN A 57 -1.23 -0.53 21.35
C ASN A 57 -1.13 -0.26 19.83
N ALA A 58 -0.80 0.97 19.47
CA ALA A 58 -0.54 1.34 18.09
C ALA A 58 0.81 0.78 17.64
N ASP A 59 0.80 -0.12 16.66
CA ASP A 59 1.99 -0.64 15.98
C ASP A 59 2.01 -0.17 14.53
N ILE A 60 3.19 -0.11 13.90
CA ILE A 60 3.30 0.12 12.46
C ILE A 60 3.30 -1.22 11.74
N TYR A 61 2.41 -1.35 10.76
CA TYR A 61 2.33 -2.48 9.84
C TYR A 61 2.65 -2.03 8.42
N GLY A 62 3.07 -2.99 7.60
CA GLY A 62 3.38 -2.83 6.19
C GLY A 62 2.69 -3.88 5.32
N TYR A 63 2.48 -3.56 4.06
CA TYR A 63 1.97 -4.45 3.04
C TYR A 63 2.72 -4.25 1.73
N SER A 64 3.28 -5.31 1.16
CA SER A 64 3.84 -5.30 -0.19
C SER A 64 2.75 -5.61 -1.21
N LEU A 65 2.52 -4.70 -2.15
CA LEU A 65 1.54 -4.85 -3.22
C LEU A 65 1.94 -5.96 -4.22
N SER A 66 3.24 -6.11 -4.46
CA SER A 66 3.80 -7.11 -5.38
C SER A 66 3.74 -8.53 -4.81
N THR A 67 4.14 -8.73 -3.54
CA THR A 67 4.12 -10.06 -2.91
C THR A 67 2.76 -10.40 -2.31
N LYS A 68 1.93 -9.38 -2.07
CA LYS A 68 0.63 -9.47 -1.37
C LYS A 68 0.77 -9.91 0.09
N GLU A 69 1.89 -9.58 0.71
CA GLU A 69 2.23 -9.97 2.08
C GLU A 69 2.10 -8.78 3.03
N GLU A 70 1.42 -9.03 4.15
CA GLU A 70 1.36 -8.14 5.29
C GLU A 70 2.47 -8.49 6.28
N PHE A 71 3.14 -7.49 6.86
CA PHE A 71 4.19 -7.67 7.86
C PHE A 71 4.12 -6.58 8.94
N GLN A 72 4.60 -6.92 10.14
CA GLN A 72 4.67 -5.98 11.26
C GLN A 72 6.05 -5.33 11.30
N ILE A 73 6.09 -4.00 11.42
CA ILE A 73 7.33 -3.21 11.46
C ILE A 73 7.78 -2.98 12.91
N THR A 74 6.85 -2.66 13.82
CA THR A 74 7.16 -2.40 15.24
C THR A 74 6.49 -3.41 16.15
N THR A 75 7.16 -3.79 17.25
CA THR A 75 6.67 -4.78 18.22
C THR A 75 6.84 -4.33 19.66
N ASP A 76 7.14 -3.05 19.89
CA ASP A 76 7.31 -2.51 21.24
C ASP A 76 5.92 -2.29 21.87
N SER A 77 5.79 -2.46 23.18
CA SER A 77 4.52 -2.30 23.88
C SER A 77 3.99 -0.87 23.91
N SER A 78 4.81 0.11 23.57
CA SER A 78 4.44 1.52 23.50
C SER A 78 3.73 1.82 22.18
N ASP A 79 3.15 3.01 22.06
CA ASP A 79 2.55 3.43 20.80
C ASP A 79 3.62 3.90 19.80
N GLN A 80 3.56 3.34 18.59
CA GLN A 80 4.20 3.85 17.38
C GLN A 80 3.13 4.37 16.42
N ARG A 81 3.26 5.62 15.99
CA ARG A 81 2.18 6.34 15.29
C ARG A 81 2.69 7.13 14.09
N TYR A 82 1.75 7.54 13.24
CA TYR A 82 1.99 8.47 12.12
C TYR A 82 3.14 8.02 11.20
N PRO A 83 3.05 6.82 10.61
CA PRO A 83 4.10 6.36 9.72
C PRO A 83 4.16 7.19 8.45
N VAL A 84 5.37 7.43 7.97
CA VAL A 84 5.67 7.92 6.62
C VAL A 84 6.72 7.01 6.00
N ILE A 85 6.72 6.93 4.67
CA ILE A 85 7.64 6.07 3.93
C ILE A 85 8.22 6.79 2.72
N TYR A 86 9.51 6.57 2.47
CA TYR A 86 10.20 6.99 1.26
C TYR A 86 11.31 5.98 0.93
N GLU A 87 11.28 5.42 -0.28
CA GLU A 87 12.15 4.30 -0.67
C GLU A 87 12.03 3.13 0.33
N ASP A 88 13.13 2.73 0.94
CA ASP A 88 13.21 1.68 1.95
C ASP A 88 13.10 2.20 3.39
N ILE A 89 12.94 3.50 3.58
CA ILE A 89 12.92 4.16 4.88
C ILE A 89 11.47 4.34 5.34
N VAL A 90 11.14 3.70 6.47
CA VAL A 90 9.91 3.98 7.22
C VAL A 90 10.26 4.81 8.45
N VAL A 91 9.54 5.92 8.64
CA VAL A 91 9.66 6.81 9.80
C VAL A 91 8.34 6.86 10.56
N TRP A 92 8.39 6.78 11.87
CA TRP A 92 7.23 6.90 12.76
C TRP A 92 7.57 7.68 14.03
N GLN A 93 6.54 8.11 14.74
CA GLN A 93 6.64 8.66 16.08
C GLN A 93 6.64 7.54 17.11
N ASP A 94 7.62 7.52 18.01
CA ASP A 94 7.73 6.52 19.08
C ASP A 94 7.52 7.12 20.48
N ASN A 95 6.52 6.63 21.20
CA ASN A 95 6.12 7.15 22.51
C ASN A 95 6.74 6.41 23.71
N ARG A 96 7.73 5.52 23.52
CA ARG A 96 8.24 4.66 24.60
C ARG A 96 8.91 5.37 25.78
N ASN A 97 9.36 6.62 25.61
CA ASN A 97 10.13 7.36 26.60
C ASN A 97 9.46 8.66 27.08
N GLY A 98 8.16 8.86 26.83
CA GLY A 98 7.41 10.03 27.29
C GLY A 98 7.76 11.36 26.59
N ASN A 99 8.77 11.39 25.71
CA ASN A 99 9.03 12.48 24.76
C ASN A 99 8.67 11.99 23.35
N ALA A 100 7.60 12.56 22.81
CA ALA A 100 6.93 12.18 21.57
C ALA A 100 7.71 12.48 20.26
N ASP A 101 9.02 12.71 20.29
CA ASP A 101 9.76 13.31 19.17
C ASP A 101 10.84 12.39 18.57
N LYS A 102 10.77 11.07 18.77
CA LYS A 102 11.76 10.16 18.19
C LYS A 102 11.31 9.59 16.85
N THR A 103 11.90 10.11 15.78
CA THR A 103 11.93 9.51 14.44
C THR A 103 12.87 8.31 14.45
N LEU A 104 12.38 7.15 14.03
CA LEU A 104 13.18 5.93 13.83
C LEU A 104 13.10 5.52 12.37
N VAL A 105 14.23 5.10 11.81
CA VAL A 105 14.36 4.61 10.44
C VAL A 105 14.68 3.12 10.51
N ILE A 106 13.90 2.29 9.83
CA ILE A 106 14.35 0.95 9.44
C ILE A 106 14.53 0.93 7.92
N ASN A 107 15.69 0.46 7.48
CA ASN A 107 15.91 -0.01 6.12
C ASN A 107 15.63 -1.52 6.09
N GLY A 108 15.28 -2.09 4.94
CA GLY A 108 14.72 -3.44 4.77
C GLY A 108 15.50 -4.65 5.34
N ASP A 109 16.66 -4.43 5.98
CA ASP A 109 17.42 -5.43 6.70
C ASP A 109 17.43 -5.07 8.20
N GLN A 110 16.86 -5.95 9.03
CA GLN A 110 16.52 -5.75 10.44
C GLN A 110 17.49 -4.90 11.31
N GLN A 111 16.84 -4.21 12.26
CA GLN A 111 17.33 -3.64 13.53
C GLN A 111 18.07 -2.30 13.52
N SER A 112 17.29 -1.28 13.91
CA SER A 112 17.67 -0.16 14.77
C SER A 112 18.91 0.63 14.37
N MET A 113 18.70 1.76 13.68
CA MET A 113 19.59 2.90 13.78
C MET A 113 18.92 3.97 14.65
N GLU A 114 19.50 4.20 15.84
CA GLU A 114 19.08 5.27 16.74
C GLU A 114 19.54 6.65 16.22
N THR A 115 18.57 7.56 16.09
CA THR A 115 18.61 9.05 16.10
C THR A 115 19.71 9.81 15.33
N LEU A 116 19.28 10.80 14.55
CA LEU A 116 20.00 12.08 14.39
C LEU A 116 19.69 13.00 15.57
#